data_AF-A0A6I6CK94-F1
#
_entry.id   AF-A0A6I6CK94-F1
#
_cell.length_a   1.000
_cell.length_b   1.000
_cell.length_c   1.000
_cell.angle_alpha   90.00
_cell.angle_beta   90.00
_cell.angle_gamma   90.00
#
_symmetry.space_group_name_H-M   'P 1'
#
loop_
_entity.id
_entity.type
_entity.pdbx_description
1 polymer ?
#
loop_
_entity_poly.entity_id
_entity_poly.type
_entity_poly.pdbx_seq_one_letter_code
_entity_poly.pdbx_strand_id
1 'polypeptide(L)' 'MTIYYVSKENEMLDLICWKHYGFTDGVVELVLAENLGLAEYGSFLPAGLKIKLPTIKKIVQKSKLKVWE' A
#
# COMPACT_ATOMS: atom_id res chain seq x y z
N MET A 1 13.03 -0.51 -8.84
CA MET A 1 12.32 -1.26 -9.90
C MET A 1 10.84 -1.14 -9.60
N THR A 2 10.13 -0.27 -10.31
CA THR A 2 8.72 0.04 -10.00
C THR A 2 7.84 -1.20 -10.22
N ILE A 3 7.04 -1.56 -9.23
CA ILE A 3 6.07 -2.66 -9.33
C ILE A 3 4.69 -2.06 -9.64
N TYR A 4 3.91 -2.72 -10.48
CA TYR A 4 2.52 -2.35 -10.72
C TYR A 4 1.61 -3.38 -10.06
N TYR A 5 0.63 -2.89 -9.30
CA TYR A 5 -0.41 -3.70 -8.69
C TYR A 5 -1.75 -3.35 -9.31
N VAL A 6 -2.63 -4.34 -9.45
CA VAL A 6 -3.99 -4.15 -9.94
C VAL A 6 -4.92 -4.39 -8.76
N SER A 7 -5.65 -3.35 -8.34
CA SER A 7 -6.61 -3.46 -7.25
C SER A 7 -7.77 -4.38 -7.62
N LYS A 8 -8.35 -4.99 -6.59
CA LYS A 8 -9.62 -5.71 -6.70
C LYS A 8 -10.78 -4.82 -6.23
N GLU A 9 -11.99 -5.30 -6.46
CA GLU A 9 -13.20 -4.61 -6.02
C GLU A 9 -13.22 -4.52 -4.50
N ASN A 10 -13.60 -3.34 -3.97
CA ASN A 10 -13.65 -3.06 -2.52
C ASN A 10 -12.30 -3.25 -1.81
N GLU A 11 -11.19 -3.12 -2.52
CA GLU A 11 -9.84 -3.24 -1.95
C GLU A 11 -9.33 -1.86 -1.50
N MET A 12 -8.62 -1.81 -0.38
CA MET A 12 -8.12 -0.55 0.18
C MET A 12 -6.63 -0.38 -0.10
N LEU A 13 -6.20 0.85 -0.36
CA LEU A 13 -4.78 1.17 -0.56
C LEU A 13 -3.93 0.78 0.65
N ASP A 14 -4.43 1.03 1.86
CA ASP A 14 -3.79 0.66 3.12
C ASP A 14 -3.55 -0.86 3.21
N LEU A 15 -4.54 -1.68 2.84
CA LEU A 15 -4.41 -3.14 2.82
C LEU A 15 -3.35 -3.62 1.82
N ILE A 16 -3.31 -3.01 0.63
CA ILE A 16 -2.32 -3.34 -0.41
C ILE A 16 -0.91 -2.97 0.08
N CYS A 17 -0.77 -1.78 0.67
CA CYS A 17 0.48 -1.31 1.26
C CYS A 17 0.93 -2.25 2.40
N TRP A 18 0.02 -2.63 3.29
CA TRP A 18 0.30 -3.57 4.37
C TRP A 18 0.71 -4.95 3.85
N LYS A 19 0.03 -5.50 2.84
CA LYS A 19 0.39 -6.80 2.25
C LYS A 19 1.73 -6.78 1.52
N HIS A 20 2.06 -5.69 0.84
CA HIS A 20 3.28 -5.59 0.05
C HIS A 20 4.50 -5.18 0.88
N TYR A 21 4.35 -4.19 1.75
CA TYR A 21 5.43 -3.61 2.54
C TYR A 21 5.45 -4.07 4.01
N GLY A 22 4.31 -4.47 4.57
CA GLY A 22 4.16 -4.86 5.98
C GLY A 22 3.78 -3.70 6.91
N PHE A 23 3.69 -2.48 6.39
CA PHE A 23 3.36 -1.26 7.12
C PHE A 23 2.71 -0.25 6.17
N THR A 24 1.97 0.70 6.74
CA THR A 24 1.18 1.69 5.97
C THR A 24 1.55 3.13 6.31
N ASP A 25 2.15 3.35 7.48
CA ASP A 25 2.69 4.64 7.92
C ASP A 25 3.77 5.15 6.95
N GLY A 26 3.57 6.35 6.39
CA GLY A 26 4.43 6.97 5.38
C GLY A 26 4.40 6.32 3.98
N VAL A 27 4.02 5.04 3.89
CA VAL A 27 3.94 4.29 2.62
C VAL A 27 2.79 4.78 1.77
N VAL A 28 1.61 4.97 2.38
CA VAL A 28 0.41 5.41 1.65
C VAL A 28 0.68 6.76 0.99
N GLU A 29 1.32 7.69 1.69
CA GLU A 29 1.70 9.01 1.15
C GLU A 29 2.67 8.91 -0.02
N LEU A 30 3.69 8.03 0.07
CA LEU A 30 4.63 7.78 -1.02
C LEU A 30 3.94 7.19 -2.25
N VAL A 31 3.01 6.25 -2.06
CA VAL A 31 2.23 5.66 -3.15
C VAL A 31 1.30 6.70 -3.76
N LEU A 32 0.64 7.53 -2.94
CA LEU A 32 -0.22 8.63 -3.43
C LEU A 32 0.58 9.68 -4.20
N ALA A 33 1.78 10.03 -3.76
CA ALA A 33 2.66 10.96 -4.48
C ALA A 33 3.11 10.41 -5.85
N GLU A 34 3.33 9.10 -5.95
CA GLU A 34 3.64 8.42 -7.22
C GLU A 34 2.41 8.17 -8.09
N ASN A 35 1.20 8.20 -7.53
CA ASN A 35 -0.08 7.97 -8.21
C ASN A 35 -1.03 9.15 -7.98
N LEU A 36 -0.75 10.26 -8.66
CA LEU A 36 -1.65 11.41 -8.65
C LEU A 36 -3.06 11.00 -9.09
N GLY A 37 -4.08 11.40 -8.32
CA GLY A 37 -5.48 11.01 -8.53
C GLY A 37 -5.91 9.73 -7.79
N LEU A 38 -4.97 8.94 -7.26
CA LEU A 38 -5.33 7.73 -6.49
C LEU A 38 -6.09 8.06 -5.19
N ALA A 39 -5.79 9.20 -4.57
CA ALA A 39 -6.47 9.66 -3.36
C ALA A 39 -7.94 10.03 -3.61
N GLU A 40 -8.31 10.36 -4.86
CA GLU A 40 -9.67 10.79 -5.20
C GLU A 40 -10.67 9.63 -5.20
N TYR A 41 -10.21 8.39 -5.36
CA TYR A 41 -11.05 7.20 -5.22
C TYR A 41 -11.49 6.94 -3.77
N GLY A 42 -10.83 7.56 -2.79
CA GLY A 42 -11.16 7.44 -1.38
C GLY A 42 -10.69 6.12 -0.74
N SER A 43 -11.43 5.64 0.25
CA SER A 43 -11.04 4.47 1.05
C SER A 43 -11.07 3.16 0.27
N PHE A 44 -11.99 3.02 -0.69
CA PHE A 44 -12.18 1.81 -1.48
C PHE A 44 -11.81 2.07 -2.93
N LEU A 45 -10.89 1.28 -3.45
CA LEU A 45 -10.46 1.37 -4.84
C LEU A 45 -11.40 0.57 -5.74
N PRO A 46 -11.70 1.08 -6.95
CA PRO A 46 -12.41 0.29 -7.95
C PRO A 46 -11.56 -0.91 -8.38
N ALA A 47 -12.21 -2.00 -8.81
CA ALA A 47 -11.52 -3.13 -9.39
C ALA A 47 -10.80 -2.75 -10.68
N GLY A 48 -9.61 -3.30 -10.91
CA GLY A 48 -8.85 -3.06 -12.14
C GLY A 48 -8.04 -1.76 -12.15
N LEU A 49 -7.95 -1.05 -11.01
CA LEU A 49 -7.13 0.16 -10.92
C LEU A 49 -5.65 -0.22 -10.90
N LYS A 50 -4.88 0.36 -11.79
CA LYS A 50 -3.43 0.14 -11.88
C LYS A 50 -2.71 1.10 -10.93
N ILE A 51 -2.19 0.57 -9.84
CA ILE A 51 -1.45 1.31 -8.82
C ILE A 51 0.04 1.07 -9.03
N LYS A 52 0.79 2.15 -9.14
CA LYS A 52 2.25 2.15 -9.19
C LYS A 52 2.79 2.05 -7.77
N LEU A 53 3.33 0.90 -7.40
CA LEU A 53 3.98 0.68 -6.11
C LEU A 53 5.48 0.98 -6.23
N PRO A 54 5.98 2.10 -5.67
CA PRO A 54 7.40 2.40 -5.69
C PRO A 54 8.18 1.34 -4.88
N THR A 55 9.44 1.10 -5.24
CA THR A 55 10.31 0.25 -4.41
C THR A 55 10.65 0.98 -3.12
N ILE A 56 9.83 0.79 -2.09
CA ILE A 56 10.18 1.23 -0.73
C ILE A 56 11.12 0.17 -0.19
N LYS A 57 12.39 0.54 0.01
CA LYS A 57 13.34 -0.35 0.69
C LYS A 57 12.73 -0.64 2.06
N LYS A 58 12.37 -1.91 2.26
CA LYS A 58 11.83 -2.47 3.49
C LYS A 58 12.72 -2.07 4.67
N ILE A 59 12.42 -0.94 5.30
CA ILE A 59 12.72 -0.78 6.71
C ILE A 59 11.82 -1.79 7.36
N VAL A 60 12.39 -2.97 7.62
CA VAL A 60 11.75 -4.03 8.38
C VAL A 60 11.48 -3.43 9.76
N GLN A 61 10.39 -2.68 9.90
CA GLN A 61 9.68 -2.58 11.14
C GLN A 61 9.03 -3.95 11.31
N LYS A 62 9.86 -4.94 11.67
CA LYS A 62 9.37 -6.14 12.34
C LYS A 62 8.61 -5.58 13.52
N SER A 63 7.30 -5.45 13.39
CA SER A 63 6.41 -5.38 14.53
C SER A 63 6.76 -6.63 15.32
N LYS A 64 7.61 -6.47 16.34
CA LYS A 64 7.81 -7.46 17.38
C LYS A 64 6.46 -7.50 18.10
N LEU A 65 5.47 -8.16 17.49
CA LEU A 65 4.35 -8.69 18.22
C LEU A 65 4.95 -9.80 19.08
N LYS A 66 5.48 -9.36 20.23
CA LYS A 66 5.77 -10.20 21.37
C LYS A 66 4.39 -10.65 21.84
N VAL A 67 3.87 -11.71 21.24
CA VAL A 67 2.80 -12.48 21.89
C VAL A 67 3.48 -13.09 23.11
N TRP A 68 3.11 -12.62 24.29
CA TRP A 68 3.52 -13.22 25.54
C TRP A 68 2.46 -14.24 25.91
N GLU A 69 2.85 -15.51 25.89
CA GLU A 69 2.34 -16.56 26.76
C GLU A 69 3.54 -17.24 27.42
#